data_AF-A0A401Y6P4-F1
#
_entry.id   AF-A0A401Y6P4-F1
#
_cell.length_a   1.000
_cell.length_b   1.000
_cell.length_c   1.000
_cell.angle_alpha   90.00
_cell.angle_beta   90.00
_cell.angle_gamma   90.00
#
_symmetry.space_group_name_H-M   'P 1'
#
loop_
_entity.id
_entity.type
_entity.pdbx_description
1 polymer ?
#
loop_
_entity_poly.entity_id
_entity_poly.type
_entity_poly.pdbx_seq_one_letter_code
_entity_poly.pdbx_strand_id
1 'polypeptide(L)'
;MSDDPSLFGDDAPGVPSEPVNAPWPITDWQVDLLRRALDARGLTSMAERQQAIECVAGRAVESLRALSHDEARNVLASLAQQPSAGRSQTSAWDDRDEETWIDRL
;
A
#
# COMPACT_ATOMS: atom_id res chain seq x y z
N MET A 1 -17.37 -48.19 30.37
CA MET A 1 -16.29 -47.47 31.08
C MET A 1 -15.05 -47.60 30.21
N SER A 2 -15.01 -46.80 29.16
CA SER A 2 -13.93 -46.73 28.19
C SER A 2 -13.61 -45.25 28.06
N ASP A 3 -12.41 -44.87 28.49
CA ASP A 3 -11.70 -43.60 28.21
C ASP A 3 -10.54 -43.56 29.20
N ASP A 4 -9.29 -43.26 28.88
CA ASP A 4 -8.49 -43.14 27.67
C ASP A 4 -7.07 -42.98 28.28
N PRO A 5 -6.03 -43.71 27.84
CA PRO A 5 -4.70 -43.50 28.37
C PRO A 5 -4.23 -42.10 27.95
N SER A 6 -4.17 -41.17 28.91
CA SER A 6 -3.50 -39.87 28.78
C SER A 6 -2.03 -40.11 28.38
N LEU A 7 -1.80 -40.19 27.07
CA LEU A 7 -0.53 -40.60 26.43
C LEU A 7 0.14 -39.43 25.70
N PHE A 8 -0.33 -38.21 25.95
CA PHE A 8 0.32 -36.99 25.47
C PHE A 8 0.49 -36.08 26.67
N GLY A 9 1.64 -36.26 27.31
CA GLY A 9 2.13 -35.34 28.31
C GLY A 9 2.11 -33.92 27.76
N ASP A 10 1.61 -33.05 28.62
CA ASP A 10 1.68 -31.60 28.58
C ASP A 10 3.12 -31.14 28.27
N ASP A 11 3.39 -30.90 27.01
CA ASP A 11 4.36 -29.91 26.56
C ASP A 11 3.69 -29.23 25.38
N ALA A 12 2.94 -28.16 25.67
CA ALA A 12 2.56 -27.24 24.62
C ALA A 12 3.85 -26.49 24.24
N PRO A 13 4.51 -26.81 23.11
CA PRO A 13 5.56 -25.94 22.63
C PRO A 13 4.90 -24.58 22.43
N GLY A 14 5.40 -23.57 23.13
CA GLY A 14 4.86 -22.21 23.06
C GLY A 14 4.56 -21.90 21.60
N VAL A 15 3.27 -21.64 21.31
CA VAL A 15 2.77 -21.37 19.96
C VAL A 15 3.80 -20.47 19.27
N PRO A 16 4.42 -20.91 18.16
CA PRO A 16 5.29 -20.02 17.42
C PRO A 16 4.45 -18.80 17.13
N SER A 17 4.81 -17.64 17.68
CA SER A 17 4.13 -16.40 17.36
C SER A 17 4.15 -16.33 15.84
N GLU A 18 2.98 -16.47 15.23
CA GLU A 18 2.84 -16.40 13.78
C GLU A 18 3.63 -15.17 13.33
N PRO A 19 4.46 -15.26 12.29
CA PRO A 19 5.20 -14.10 11.83
C PRO A 19 4.16 -13.03 11.52
N VAL A 20 4.07 -12.02 12.40
CA VAL A 20 3.27 -10.82 12.18
C VAL A 20 3.62 -10.40 10.78
N ASN A 21 2.62 -10.49 9.90
CA ASN A 21 2.72 -10.36 8.46
C ASN A 21 3.42 -9.03 8.16
N ALA A 22 4.75 -9.07 8.07
CA ALA A 22 5.54 -7.87 7.98
C ALA A 22 5.20 -7.26 6.64
N PRO A 23 4.68 -6.02 6.61
CA PRO A 23 4.23 -5.44 5.37
C PRO A 23 5.42 -5.39 4.42
N TRP A 24 5.21 -5.90 3.20
CA TRP A 24 6.30 -6.05 2.24
C TRP A 24 7.00 -4.71 2.04
N PRO A 25 8.34 -4.67 1.97
CA PRO A 25 9.05 -3.43 1.75
C PRO A 25 8.67 -2.84 0.39
N ILE A 26 8.72 -1.51 0.28
CA ILE A 26 8.55 -0.84 -1.00
C ILE A 26 9.63 -1.29 -1.99
N THR A 27 9.22 -1.48 -3.25
CA THR A 27 10.12 -1.83 -4.35
C THR A 27 10.72 -0.58 -5.01
N ASP A 28 11.91 -0.69 -5.61
CA ASP A 28 12.59 0.47 -6.22
C ASP A 28 11.73 1.10 -7.35
N TRP A 29 11.04 0.29 -8.15
CA TRP A 29 10.15 0.80 -9.19
C TRP A 29 8.96 1.59 -8.63
N GLN A 30 8.45 1.25 -7.43
CA GLN A 30 7.41 2.03 -6.76
C GLN A 30 7.94 3.37 -6.26
N VAL A 31 9.19 3.40 -5.77
CA VAL A 31 9.86 4.66 -5.36
C VAL A 31 9.96 5.60 -6.56
N ASP A 32 10.38 5.10 -7.73
CA ASP A 32 10.46 5.91 -8.95
C ASP A 32 9.08 6.37 -9.43
N LEU A 33 8.05 5.54 -9.30
CA LEU A 33 6.69 5.91 -9.67
C LEU A 33 6.14 7.00 -8.74
N LEU A 34 6.39 6.92 -7.43
CA LEU A 34 6.05 7.95 -6.46
C LEU A 34 6.72 9.28 -6.79
N ARG A 35 8.03 9.27 -7.08
CA ARG A 35 8.75 10.49 -7.49
C ARG A 35 8.08 11.14 -8.70
N ARG A 36 7.82 10.36 -9.75
CA ARG A 36 7.17 10.85 -10.97
C ARG A 36 5.77 11.40 -10.70
N ALA A 37 4.99 10.76 -9.83
CA ALA A 37 3.65 11.22 -9.47
C ALA A 37 3.67 12.55 -8.67
N LEU A 38 4.63 12.69 -7.76
CA LEU A 38 4.86 13.93 -7.00
C LEU A 38 5.33 15.07 -7.91
N ASP A 39 6.27 14.79 -8.82
CA ASP A 39 6.74 15.75 -9.83
C ASP A 39 5.62 16.16 -10.79
N ALA A 40 4.77 15.22 -11.24
CA ALA A 40 3.61 15.52 -12.09
C ALA A 40 2.59 16.44 -11.41
N ARG A 41 2.52 16.41 -10.07
CA ARG A 41 1.72 17.34 -9.27
C ARG A 41 2.32 18.73 -9.14
N GLY A 42 3.57 18.93 -9.55
CA GLY A 42 4.31 20.16 -9.29
C GLY A 42 4.68 20.35 -7.82
N LEU A 43 4.66 19.28 -7.00
CA LEU A 43 5.21 19.35 -5.64
C LEU A 43 6.72 19.45 -5.77
N THR A 44 7.27 20.65 -5.68
CA THR A 44 8.71 20.88 -5.83
C THR A 44 9.44 20.93 -4.49
N SER A 45 8.74 21.26 -3.40
CA SER A 45 9.33 21.29 -2.06
C SER A 45 9.37 19.90 -1.44
N MET A 46 10.51 19.58 -0.80
CA MET A 46 10.67 18.33 -0.05
C MET A 46 9.65 18.22 1.09
N ALA A 47 9.37 19.34 1.77
CA ALA A 47 8.40 19.38 2.87
C ALA A 47 6.97 19.09 2.39
N GLU A 48 6.57 19.66 1.25
CA GLU A 48 5.25 19.41 0.66
C GLU A 48 5.10 17.97 0.16
N ARG A 49 6.15 17.41 -0.46
CA ARG A 49 6.18 16.00 -0.86
C ARG A 49 6.01 15.08 0.34
N GLN A 50 6.78 15.31 1.40
CA GLN A 50 6.72 14.51 2.62
C GLN A 50 5.35 14.60 3.29
N GLN A 51 4.80 15.80 3.46
CA GLN A 51 3.49 15.99 4.05
C GLN A 51 2.36 15.30 3.26
N ALA A 52 2.40 15.34 1.92
CA ALA A 52 1.42 14.65 1.09
C ALA A 52 1.47 13.12 1.28
N ILE A 53 2.67 12.56 1.44
CA ILE A 53 2.87 11.13 1.70
C ILE A 53 2.39 10.76 3.11
N GLU A 54 2.80 11.53 4.12
CA GLU A 54 2.45 11.29 5.53
C GLU A 54 0.95 11.39 5.78
N CYS A 55 0.25 12.29 5.07
CA CYS A 55 -1.20 12.43 5.14
C CYS A 55 -1.92 11.14 4.71
N VAL A 56 -1.40 10.43 3.70
CA VAL A 56 -1.99 9.17 3.23
C VAL A 56 -1.48 7.97 4.01
N ALA A 57 -0.21 7.96 4.40
CA ALA A 57 0.39 6.90 5.20
C ALA A 57 -0.12 6.89 6.67
N GLY A 58 -0.66 8.01 7.16
CA GLY A 58 -1.17 8.14 8.52
C GLY A 58 -0.08 8.14 9.60
N ARG A 59 1.19 8.28 9.20
CA ARG A 59 2.36 8.32 10.10
C ARG A 59 3.46 9.18 9.50
N ALA A 60 4.39 9.61 10.36
CA ALA A 60 5.61 10.27 9.92
C ALA A 60 6.49 9.31 9.10
N VAL A 61 7.07 9.81 8.01
CA VAL A 61 7.86 9.02 7.07
C VAL A 61 9.17 9.73 6.81
N GLU A 62 10.28 9.16 7.29
CA GLU A 62 11.62 9.76 7.12
C GLU A 62 12.11 9.72 5.67
N SER A 63 11.65 8.72 4.90
CA SER A 63 12.00 8.55 3.49
C SER A 63 11.00 7.68 2.75
N LEU A 64 10.93 7.81 1.42
CA LEU A 64 10.10 6.93 0.58
C LEU A 64 10.38 5.45 0.82
N ARG A 65 11.63 5.09 1.17
CA ARG A 65 12.03 3.70 1.44
C ARG A 65 11.49 3.15 2.77
N ALA A 66 11.05 4.03 3.66
CA ALA A 66 10.40 3.63 4.91
C ALA A 66 8.93 3.23 4.70
N LEU A 67 8.36 3.44 3.50
CA LEU A 67 7.03 2.96 3.15
C LEU A 67 7.06 1.45 2.89
N SER A 68 5.96 0.80 3.21
CA SER A 68 5.63 -0.53 2.72
C SER A 68 5.06 -0.47 1.30
N HIS A 69 4.99 -1.64 0.66
CA HIS A 69 4.39 -1.83 -0.65
C HIS A 69 2.94 -1.35 -0.70
N ASP A 70 2.16 -1.61 0.35
CA ASP A 70 0.74 -1.22 0.42
C ASP A 70 0.58 0.28 0.63
N GLU A 71 1.35 0.87 1.56
CA GLU A 71 1.36 2.33 1.76
C GLU A 71 1.77 3.06 0.48
N ALA A 72 2.79 2.58 -0.23
CA ALA A 72 3.21 3.13 -1.50
C ALA A 72 2.08 3.09 -2.55
N ARG A 73 1.35 1.97 -2.62
CA ARG A 73 0.19 1.82 -3.52
C ARG A 73 -0.94 2.78 -3.16
N ASN A 74 -1.25 2.94 -1.87
CA ASN A 74 -2.29 3.84 -1.40
C ASN A 74 -1.93 5.30 -1.66
N VAL A 75 -0.68 5.69 -1.42
CA VAL A 75 -0.17 7.02 -1.77
C VAL A 75 -0.28 7.25 -3.27
N LEU A 76 0.13 6.29 -4.11
CA LEU A 76 0.00 6.41 -5.57
C LEU A 76 -1.47 6.55 -6.03
N ALA A 77 -2.39 5.79 -5.42
CA ALA A 77 -3.81 5.88 -5.73
C ALA A 77 -4.43 7.23 -5.30
N SER A 78 -4.06 7.73 -4.12
CA SER A 78 -4.45 9.07 -3.66
C SER A 78 -3.87 10.16 -4.57
N LEU A 79 -2.62 9.98 -5.01
CA LEU A 79 -2.00 10.85 -5.98
C LEU A 79 -2.77 10.81 -7.31
N ALA A 80 -3.17 9.65 -7.82
CA ALA A 80 -3.94 9.60 -9.06
C ALA A 80 -5.31 10.32 -8.99
N GLN A 81 -5.95 10.36 -7.82
CA GLN A 81 -7.31 10.87 -7.64
C GLN A 81 -7.43 12.40 -7.56
N GLN A 82 -6.42 13.12 -7.04
CA GLN A 82 -6.53 14.58 -7.00
C GLN A 82 -6.07 15.19 -8.34
N PRO A 83 -6.89 16.02 -8.98
CA PRO A 83 -6.54 16.62 -10.27
C PRO A 83 -5.33 17.55 -10.10
N SER A 84 -4.29 17.34 -10.90
CA SER A 84 -3.21 18.31 -11.01
C SER A 84 -3.78 19.63 -11.53
N ALA A 85 -3.57 20.73 -10.81
CA ALA A 85 -4.18 22.05 -11.06
C ALA A 85 -3.79 22.72 -12.40
N GLY A 86 -3.21 22.00 -13.36
CA GLY A 86 -2.74 22.56 -14.63
C GLY A 86 -2.69 21.61 -15.81
N ARG A 87 -3.33 20.43 -15.76
CA ARG A 87 -3.38 19.54 -16.93
C ARG A 87 -4.67 18.73 -16.97
N SER A 88 -5.59 19.18 -17.81
CA SER A 88 -6.67 18.36 -18.35
C SER A 88 -6.05 17.33 -19.30
N GLN A 89 -5.38 16.33 -18.74
CA GLN A 89 -4.98 15.14 -19.47
C GLN A 89 -5.57 13.97 -18.71
N THR A 90 -6.71 13.53 -19.23
CA THR A 90 -7.32 12.21 -19.05
C THR A 90 -6.27 11.20 -18.64
N SER A 91 -6.28 10.80 -17.37
CA SER A 91 -5.50 9.66 -16.92
C SER A 91 -5.98 8.46 -17.71
N ALA A 92 -5.09 7.74 -18.38
CA ALA A 92 -5.38 6.48 -19.09
C ALA A 92 -5.88 5.32 -18.17
N TRP A 93 -6.26 5.66 -16.94
CA TRP A 93 -6.84 4.80 -15.90
C TRP A 93 -8.26 5.22 -15.52
N ASP A 94 -8.69 6.43 -15.91
CA ASP A 94 -10.02 6.99 -15.66
C ASP A 94 -11.04 6.52 -16.73
N ASP A 95 -10.56 6.04 -17.88
CA ASP A 95 -11.35 5.44 -18.96
C ASP A 95 -11.68 3.98 -18.67
N ARG A 96 -12.18 3.68 -17.46
CA ARG A 96 -12.73 2.37 -17.09
C ARG A 96 -14.19 2.50 -16.68
N ASP A 97 -14.94 3.31 -17.42
CA ASP A 97 -16.40 3.20 -17.55
C ASP A 97 -16.74 2.53 -18.89
N GLU A 98 -16.13 1.36 -19.13
CA GLU A 98 -16.67 0.41 -20.10
C GLU A 98 -17.13 -0.83 -19.36
N GLU A 99 -18.44 -1.05 -19.42
CA GLU A 99 -19.18 -2.22 -18.96
C GLU A 99 -18.37 -3.49 -19.20
N THR A 100 -17.71 -3.97 -18.13
CA THR A 100 -16.99 -5.23 -18.22
C THR A 100 -18.03 -6.33 -18.39
N TRP A 101 -17.92 -7.05 -19.50
CA TRP A 101 -18.61 -8.26 -19.98
C TRP A 101 -18.98 -9.36 -18.93
N ILE A 102 -18.65 -9.17 -17.65
CA ILE A 102 -18.84 -10.10 -16.54
C ILE A 102 -20.30 -10.21 -16.07
N ASP A 103 -21.19 -9.25 -16.37
CA ASP A 103 -22.60 -9.34 -15.98
C ASP A 103 -23.47 -10.21 -16.93
N ARG A 104 -22.86 -10.82 -17.96
CA ARG A 104 -23.60 -11.58 -19.00
C ARG A 104 -23.42 -13.09 -18.93
N LEU A 105 -23.31 -13.69 -17.74
CA LEU A 105 -23.40 -15.14 -17.58
C LEU A 105 -24.31 -15.55 -16.42
#